data_AF-A0A0D2M9R5-F1
#
_entry.id   AF-A0A0D2M9R5-F1
#
_cell.length_a   1.000
_cell.length_b   1.000
_cell.length_c   1.000
_cell.angle_alpha   90.00
_cell.angle_beta   90.00
_cell.angle_gamma   90.00
#
_symmetry.space_group_name_H-M   'P 1'
#
loop_
_entity.id
_entity.type
_entity.pdbx_description
1 polymer ?
#
loop_
_entity_poly.entity_id
_entity_poly.type
_entity_poly.pdbx_seq_one_letter_code
_entity_poly.pdbx_strand_id
1 'polypeptide(L)'
;MNAAAELGALHPAPAPRDLRQRRMAYLVAGSAALEVHKDGDPKQRRQSLGLAGRMVAASRRAAEAEAAAAAAAGGGTGGGTLADAFTALQEFGIAARRGDAEGLRAALAAAAGLACVGAEHLLRMAAVVEDPEFSHPDVLMAALTAALAKLMARGDPDWPRVALVVRQMAGAATSHAERVKVFEEGAQILGSAPPNEGVGDEGGATKGYPEREARWLAGSCWNAGLARLRRGDRRGAAPLLRLGLDMLRHLPRWGAPDRAAMEELAAEVGAAAAGAGG
;
A
#
# COMPACT_ATOMS: atom_id res chain seq x y z
N MET A 1 -1.84 42.74 30.05
CA MET A 1 -0.42 42.41 29.75
C MET A 1 -0.22 40.94 30.01
N ASN A 2 0.27 40.19 29.03
CA ASN A 2 0.27 38.73 29.07
C ASN A 2 1.64 38.26 29.60
N ALA A 3 1.79 38.20 30.92
CA ALA A 3 3.06 37.93 31.61
C ALA A 3 3.76 36.62 31.14
N ALA A 4 2.98 35.65 30.65
CA ALA A 4 3.50 34.43 30.06
C ALA A 4 4.24 34.65 28.73
N ALA A 5 3.83 35.63 27.92
CA ALA A 5 4.49 35.97 26.67
C ALA A 5 5.82 36.73 26.91
N GLU A 6 5.86 37.58 27.93
CA GLU A 6 7.07 38.32 28.32
C GLU A 6 8.13 37.40 28.96
N LEU A 7 7.71 36.43 29.78
CA LEU A 7 8.61 35.39 30.31
C LEU A 7 9.14 34.46 29.22
N GLY A 8 8.33 34.18 28.19
CA GLY A 8 8.75 33.37 27.04
C GLY A 8 9.87 34.03 26.21
N ALA A 9 9.89 35.36 26.12
CA ALA A 9 10.92 36.11 25.40
C ALA A 9 12.30 36.11 26.09
N LEU A 10 12.35 35.77 27.39
CA LEU A 10 13.58 35.72 28.17
C LEU A 10 14.32 34.38 28.05
N HIS A 11 13.66 33.32 27.54
CA HIS A 11 14.31 32.04 27.33
C HIS A 11 14.98 31.99 25.94
N PRO A 12 16.25 31.54 25.85
CA PRO A 12 16.90 31.36 24.56
C PRO A 12 16.08 30.39 23.71
N ALA A 13 15.97 30.68 22.42
CA ALA A 13 15.32 29.79 21.48
C ALA A 13 15.96 28.39 21.59
N PRO A 14 15.15 27.32 21.68
CA PRO A 14 15.68 25.97 21.84
C PRO A 14 16.57 25.60 20.66
N ALA A 15 17.68 24.92 20.93
CA ALA A 15 18.58 24.49 19.86
C ALA A 15 17.87 23.45 18.96
N PRO A 16 18.20 23.37 17.65
CA PRO A 16 17.59 22.39 16.74
C PRO A 16 17.70 20.94 17.24
N ARG A 17 18.81 20.61 17.92
CA ARG A 17 19.01 19.30 18.55
C ARG A 17 17.96 19.00 19.62
N ASP A 18 17.62 19.98 20.45
CA ASP A 18 16.64 19.81 21.52
C ASP A 18 15.23 19.63 20.94
N LEU A 19 14.92 20.34 19.86
CA LEU A 19 13.66 20.18 19.14
C LEU A 19 13.52 18.77 18.55
N ARG A 20 14.59 18.22 17.93
CA ARG A 20 14.62 16.82 17.46
C ARG A 20 14.41 15.82 18.59
N GLN A 21 15.07 16.00 19.71
CA GLN A 21 14.92 15.11 20.87
C GLN A 21 13.50 15.16 21.44
N ARG A 22 12.92 16.36 21.60
CA ARG A 22 11.53 16.54 22.02
C ARG A 22 10.56 15.88 21.06
N ARG A 23 10.77 16.07 19.76
CA ARG A 23 9.98 15.44 18.70
C ARG A 23 9.98 13.92 18.84
N MET A 24 11.16 13.31 18.99
CA MET A 24 11.28 11.86 19.18
C MET A 24 10.61 11.39 20.48
N ALA A 25 10.75 12.13 21.58
CA ALA A 25 10.10 11.80 22.84
C ALA A 25 8.56 11.82 22.71
N TYR A 26 7.99 12.82 22.02
CA TYR A 26 6.55 12.84 21.75
C TYR A 26 6.12 11.65 20.90
N LEU A 27 6.88 11.32 19.87
CA LEU A 27 6.59 10.15 19.05
C LEU A 27 6.62 8.85 19.87
N VAL A 28 7.65 8.61 20.68
CA VAL A 28 7.70 7.41 21.54
C VAL A 28 6.51 7.36 22.51
N ALA A 29 6.15 8.49 23.12
CA ALA A 29 4.98 8.58 23.99
C ALA A 29 3.65 8.31 23.25
N GLY A 30 3.52 8.80 22.02
CA GLY A 30 2.36 8.54 21.15
C GLY A 30 2.22 7.05 20.81
N SER A 31 3.33 6.38 20.48
CA SER A 31 3.36 4.94 20.24
C SER A 31 3.01 4.13 21.50
N ALA A 32 3.58 4.49 22.66
CA ALA A 32 3.25 3.82 23.91
C ALA A 32 1.75 3.95 24.24
N ALA A 33 1.15 5.12 23.99
CA ALA A 33 -0.28 5.32 24.17
C ALA A 33 -1.13 4.46 23.21
N LEU A 34 -0.69 4.25 21.96
CA LEU A 34 -1.36 3.35 21.01
C LEU A 34 -1.24 1.87 21.39
N GLU A 35 -0.16 1.46 22.04
CA GLU A 35 -0.01 0.10 22.58
C GLU A 35 -0.94 -0.14 23.76
N VAL A 36 -1.00 0.78 24.73
CA VAL A 36 -1.95 0.71 25.87
C VAL A 36 -3.42 0.67 25.40
N HIS A 37 -3.72 1.23 24.22
CA HIS A 37 -5.06 1.13 23.64
C HIS A 37 -5.49 -0.30 23.33
N LYS A 38 -4.58 -1.23 23.02
CA LYS A 38 -4.95 -2.60 22.60
C LYS A 38 -5.62 -3.39 23.72
N ASP A 39 -5.14 -3.22 24.95
CA ASP A 39 -5.55 -4.03 26.11
C ASP A 39 -6.50 -3.29 27.06
N GLY A 40 -6.86 -2.04 26.74
CA GLY A 40 -7.61 -1.16 27.63
C GLY A 40 -9.12 -1.34 27.60
N ASP A 41 -9.77 -1.04 28.73
CA ASP A 41 -11.22 -0.88 28.78
C ASP A 41 -11.69 0.28 27.85
N PRO A 42 -12.98 0.42 27.52
CA PRO A 42 -13.46 1.48 26.63
C PRO A 42 -13.10 2.91 27.05
N LYS A 43 -12.95 3.19 28.35
CA LYS A 43 -12.57 4.50 28.87
C LYS A 43 -11.06 4.72 28.70
N GLN A 44 -10.26 3.74 29.06
CA GLN A 44 -8.80 3.75 28.86
C GLN A 44 -8.45 3.90 27.38
N ARG A 45 -9.16 3.19 26.49
CA ARG A 45 -9.00 3.31 25.03
C ARG A 45 -9.22 4.72 24.50
N ARG A 46 -10.25 5.43 24.98
CA ARG A 46 -10.48 6.83 24.60
C ARG A 46 -9.39 7.75 25.14
N GLN A 47 -8.96 7.54 26.38
CA GLN A 47 -7.91 8.36 27.01
C GLN A 47 -6.56 8.18 26.31
N SER A 48 -6.17 6.94 26.02
CA SER A 48 -4.92 6.60 25.35
C SER A 48 -4.89 7.13 23.91
N LEU A 49 -5.99 7.01 23.17
CA LEU A 49 -6.12 7.57 21.82
C LEU A 49 -6.09 9.11 21.82
N GLY A 50 -6.68 9.74 22.83
CA GLY A 50 -6.59 11.18 23.04
C GLY A 50 -5.16 11.64 23.35
N LEU A 51 -4.43 10.88 24.17
CA LEU A 51 -3.01 11.13 24.47
C LEU A 51 -2.16 10.99 23.21
N ALA A 52 -2.31 9.90 22.44
CA ALA A 52 -1.59 9.67 21.20
C ALA A 52 -1.77 10.85 20.22
N GLY A 53 -3.02 11.31 20.03
CA GLY A 53 -3.30 12.49 19.20
C GLY A 53 -2.61 13.77 19.66
N ARG A 54 -2.57 14.03 20.98
CA ARG A 54 -1.85 15.19 21.53
C ARG A 54 -0.34 15.08 21.33
N MET A 55 0.23 13.89 21.46
CA MET A 55 1.67 13.66 21.25
C MET A 55 2.06 13.85 19.79
N VAL A 56 1.28 13.36 18.84
CA VAL A 56 1.48 13.61 17.41
C VAL A 56 1.40 15.11 17.08
N ALA A 57 0.39 15.82 17.60
CA ALA A 57 0.28 17.26 17.41
C ALA A 57 1.45 18.04 18.04
N ALA A 58 1.99 17.58 19.17
CA ALA A 58 3.19 18.15 19.78
C ALA A 58 4.44 17.87 18.92
N SER A 59 4.56 16.67 18.34
CA SER A 59 5.63 16.31 17.41
C SER A 59 5.62 17.21 16.16
N ARG A 60 4.45 17.46 15.56
CA ARG A 60 4.32 18.38 14.40
C ARG A 60 4.78 19.80 14.73
N ARG A 61 4.32 20.36 15.85
CA ARG A 61 4.75 21.70 16.30
C ARG A 61 6.25 21.78 16.54
N ALA A 62 6.85 20.71 17.07
CA ALA A 62 8.30 20.64 17.23
C ALA A 62 9.03 20.58 15.88
N ALA A 63 8.48 19.88 14.88
CA ALA A 63 9.02 19.84 13.52
C ALA A 63 8.91 21.20 12.80
N GLU A 64 7.78 21.90 12.94
CA GLU A 64 7.60 23.25 12.40
C GLU A 64 8.59 24.25 13.02
N ALA A 65 8.79 24.17 14.34
CA ALA A 65 9.79 25.00 15.03
C ALA A 65 11.23 24.66 14.58
N GLU A 66 11.53 23.37 14.35
CA GLU A 66 12.83 22.94 13.83
C GLU A 66 13.07 23.49 12.42
N ALA A 67 12.07 23.39 11.54
CA ALA A 67 12.14 23.89 10.17
C ALA A 67 12.31 25.42 10.13
N ALA A 68 11.58 26.15 10.99
CA ALA A 68 11.73 27.60 11.13
C ALA A 68 13.15 27.99 11.60
N ALA A 69 13.71 27.26 12.58
CA ALA A 69 15.07 27.47 13.05
C ALA A 69 16.12 27.14 11.98
N ALA A 70 15.92 26.08 11.20
CA ALA A 70 16.81 25.70 10.09
C ALA A 70 16.78 26.73 8.95
N ALA A 71 15.60 27.24 8.59
CA ALA A 71 15.42 28.27 7.58
C ALA A 71 16.12 29.57 7.98
N ALA A 72 15.99 29.98 9.25
CA ALA A 72 16.71 31.14 9.79
C ALA A 72 18.24 30.97 9.73
N ALA A 73 18.74 29.72 9.79
CA ALA A 73 20.15 29.39 9.67
C ALA A 73 20.62 29.14 8.22
N GLY A 74 19.78 29.35 7.20
CA GLY A 74 20.12 29.13 5.79
C GLY A 74 20.21 27.65 5.38
N GLY A 75 19.70 26.73 6.20
CA GLY A 75 19.66 25.29 5.90
C GLY A 75 18.41 24.89 5.10
N GLY A 76 18.57 24.01 4.11
CA GLY A 76 17.45 23.40 3.37
C GLY A 76 16.96 22.11 4.02
N THR A 77 15.64 21.98 4.23
CA THR A 77 14.97 20.80 4.80
C THR A 77 14.32 19.93 3.72
N GLY A 78 15.05 19.61 2.64
CA GLY A 78 14.47 19.10 1.39
C GLY A 78 14.05 17.62 1.37
N GLY A 79 14.24 16.85 2.45
CA GLY A 79 13.94 15.42 2.47
C GLY A 79 13.19 15.02 3.73
N GLY A 80 12.05 14.35 3.54
CA GLY A 80 11.28 13.76 4.64
C GLY A 80 12.16 12.88 5.54
N THR A 81 12.19 13.19 6.82
CA THR A 81 12.97 12.49 7.85
C THR A 81 12.27 11.21 8.30
N LEU A 82 13.01 10.30 8.96
CA LEU A 82 12.42 9.12 9.60
C LEU A 82 11.34 9.51 10.64
N ALA A 83 11.50 10.67 11.29
CA ALA A 83 10.50 11.18 12.21
C ALA A 83 9.20 11.59 11.50
N ASP A 84 9.27 12.08 10.25
CA ASP A 84 8.09 12.38 9.42
C ASP A 84 7.36 11.08 9.06
N ALA A 85 8.10 10.04 8.65
CA ALA A 85 7.54 8.72 8.37
C ALA A 85 6.83 8.14 9.60
N PHE A 86 7.46 8.24 10.77
CA PHE A 86 6.88 7.74 12.01
C PHE A 86 5.67 8.57 12.47
N THR A 87 5.67 9.88 12.22
CA THR A 87 4.50 10.74 12.46
C THR A 87 3.32 10.28 11.60
N ALA A 88 3.53 10.06 10.30
CA ALA A 88 2.47 9.60 9.39
C ALA A 88 1.93 8.21 9.78
N LEU A 89 2.79 7.28 10.20
CA LEU A 89 2.37 5.96 10.70
C LEU A 89 1.49 6.07 11.97
N GLN A 90 1.84 6.95 12.91
CA GLN A 90 1.01 7.17 14.10
C GLN A 90 -0.33 7.81 13.75
N GLU A 91 -0.34 8.78 12.86
CA GLU A 91 -1.57 9.42 12.38
C GLU A 91 -2.51 8.41 11.73
N PHE A 92 -1.96 7.53 10.91
CA PHE A 92 -2.72 6.44 10.32
C PHE A 92 -3.28 5.50 11.38
N GLY A 93 -2.46 5.09 12.36
CA GLY A 93 -2.91 4.23 13.46
C GLY A 93 -3.97 4.87 14.36
N ILE A 94 -3.91 6.19 14.55
CA ILE A 94 -4.92 6.98 15.26
C ILE A 94 -6.21 7.07 14.43
N ALA A 95 -6.10 7.38 13.14
CA ALA A 95 -7.24 7.50 12.23
C ALA A 95 -8.00 6.17 12.10
N ALA A 96 -7.29 5.04 11.98
CA ALA A 96 -7.87 3.70 11.99
C ALA A 96 -8.76 3.47 13.21
N ARG A 97 -8.22 3.74 14.42
CA ARG A 97 -8.94 3.57 15.70
C ARG A 97 -10.09 4.55 15.90
N ARG A 98 -10.15 5.64 15.11
CA ARG A 98 -11.25 6.61 15.11
C ARG A 98 -12.30 6.30 14.05
N GLY A 99 -12.06 5.36 13.14
CA GLY A 99 -12.88 5.19 11.94
C GLY A 99 -12.81 6.40 10.99
N ASP A 100 -11.72 7.16 11.03
CA ASP A 100 -11.53 8.38 10.24
C ASP A 100 -10.89 8.05 8.88
N ALA A 101 -11.75 7.76 7.89
CA ALA A 101 -11.31 7.41 6.54
C ALA A 101 -10.56 8.55 5.83
N GLU A 102 -10.90 9.81 6.10
CA GLU A 102 -10.19 10.96 5.52
C GLU A 102 -8.78 11.08 6.12
N GLY A 103 -8.68 10.96 7.45
CA GLY A 103 -7.40 10.91 8.16
C GLY A 103 -6.50 9.76 7.70
N LEU A 104 -7.08 8.57 7.43
CA LEU A 104 -6.35 7.43 6.87
C LEU A 104 -5.75 7.75 5.50
N ARG A 105 -6.55 8.30 4.58
CA ARG A 105 -6.08 8.68 3.24
C ARG A 105 -5.01 9.77 3.29
N ALA A 106 -5.21 10.79 4.13
CA ALA A 106 -4.25 11.87 4.31
C ALA A 106 -2.91 11.36 4.86
N ALA A 107 -2.93 10.53 5.90
CA ALA A 107 -1.72 9.95 6.49
C ALA A 107 -0.99 9.01 5.53
N LEU A 108 -1.73 8.20 4.75
CA LEU A 108 -1.16 7.34 3.72
C LEU A 108 -0.50 8.15 2.60
N ALA A 109 -1.18 9.18 2.09
CA ALA A 109 -0.64 10.05 1.04
C ALA A 109 0.62 10.78 1.53
N ALA A 110 0.59 11.29 2.77
CA ALA A 110 1.77 11.90 3.40
C ALA A 110 2.92 10.90 3.50
N ALA A 111 2.68 9.68 3.99
CA ALA A 111 3.71 8.64 4.08
C ALA A 111 4.30 8.27 2.70
N ALA A 112 3.46 8.01 1.70
CA ALA A 112 3.89 7.59 0.37
C ALA A 112 4.79 8.63 -0.34
N GLY A 113 4.54 9.91 -0.08
CA GLY A 113 5.34 11.03 -0.61
C GLY A 113 6.74 11.17 0.03
N LEU A 114 7.02 10.53 1.16
CA LEU A 114 8.32 10.64 1.82
C LEU A 114 9.36 9.71 1.15
N ALA A 115 10.55 10.26 0.88
CA ALA A 115 11.66 9.50 0.29
C ALA A 115 12.16 8.36 1.20
N CYS A 116 12.13 8.57 2.52
CA CYS A 116 12.53 7.55 3.50
C CYS A 116 11.49 6.42 3.69
N VAL A 117 10.28 6.58 3.17
CA VAL A 117 9.22 5.57 3.25
C VAL A 117 9.39 4.56 2.11
N GLY A 118 9.89 3.39 2.47
CA GLY A 118 9.89 2.19 1.61
C GLY A 118 8.60 1.39 1.67
N ALA A 119 8.48 0.40 0.78
CA ALA A 119 7.30 -0.46 0.64
C ALA A 119 6.85 -1.12 1.96
N GLU A 120 7.78 -1.60 2.79
CA GLU A 120 7.44 -2.27 4.05
C GLU A 120 6.65 -1.38 5.03
N HIS A 121 6.87 -0.07 5.03
CA HIS A 121 6.08 0.85 5.85
C HIS A 121 4.63 0.93 5.34
N LEU A 122 4.46 1.00 4.02
CA LEU A 122 3.14 1.06 3.37
C LEU A 122 2.38 -0.28 3.54
N LEU A 123 3.09 -1.41 3.50
CA LEU A 123 2.51 -2.73 3.78
C LEU A 123 2.08 -2.88 5.24
N ARG A 124 2.78 -2.26 6.20
CA ARG A 124 2.29 -2.19 7.58
C ARG A 124 1.01 -1.36 7.69
N MET A 125 0.87 -0.28 6.92
CA MET A 125 -0.37 0.51 6.87
C MET A 125 -1.50 -0.30 6.24
N ALA A 126 -1.22 -1.03 5.15
CA ALA A 126 -2.17 -1.96 4.54
C ALA A 126 -2.67 -3.02 5.54
N ALA A 127 -1.76 -3.66 6.29
CA ALA A 127 -2.11 -4.66 7.30
C ALA A 127 -3.04 -4.12 8.40
N VAL A 128 -2.91 -2.85 8.77
CA VAL A 128 -3.82 -2.22 9.76
C VAL A 128 -5.25 -2.12 9.22
N VAL A 129 -5.44 -1.75 7.96
CA VAL A 129 -6.80 -1.61 7.35
C VAL A 129 -7.31 -2.90 6.70
N GLU A 130 -6.48 -3.94 6.65
CA GLU A 130 -6.89 -5.31 6.33
C GLU A 130 -7.57 -5.98 7.52
N ASP A 131 -7.24 -5.56 8.76
CA ASP A 131 -7.92 -6.01 9.97
C ASP A 131 -9.42 -5.70 9.89
N PRO A 132 -10.31 -6.69 10.13
CA PRO A 132 -11.76 -6.49 10.12
C PRO A 132 -12.25 -5.35 11.04
N GLU A 133 -11.55 -5.06 12.15
CA GLU A 133 -11.91 -3.98 13.07
C GLU A 133 -11.73 -2.59 12.44
N PHE A 134 -10.74 -2.42 11.56
CA PHE A 134 -10.38 -1.14 10.93
C PHE A 134 -10.55 -1.17 9.41
N SER A 135 -11.45 -2.02 8.92
CA SER A 135 -11.52 -2.33 7.49
C SER A 135 -11.92 -1.14 6.64
N HIS A 136 -11.02 -0.73 5.75
CA HIS A 136 -11.25 0.32 4.76
C HIS A 136 -10.72 -0.15 3.38
N PRO A 137 -11.53 -0.83 2.56
CA PRO A 137 -11.07 -1.48 1.32
C PRO A 137 -10.41 -0.54 0.31
N ASP A 138 -10.90 0.71 0.22
CA ASP A 138 -10.33 1.73 -0.66
C ASP A 138 -8.96 2.20 -0.18
N VAL A 139 -8.79 2.37 1.14
CA VAL A 139 -7.50 2.71 1.76
C VAL A 139 -6.52 1.53 1.63
N LEU A 140 -7.00 0.30 1.78
CA LEU A 140 -6.20 -0.91 1.59
C LEU A 140 -5.65 -0.97 0.15
N MET A 141 -6.51 -0.81 -0.86
CA MET A 141 -6.08 -0.79 -2.26
C MET A 141 -5.05 0.33 -2.52
N ALA A 142 -5.28 1.53 -2.00
CA ALA A 142 -4.35 2.65 -2.13
C ALA A 142 -2.98 2.34 -1.48
N ALA A 143 -2.98 1.71 -0.30
CA ALA A 143 -1.74 1.36 0.41
C ALA A 143 -0.94 0.29 -0.33
N LEU A 144 -1.62 -0.74 -0.85
CA LEU A 144 -1.01 -1.79 -1.66
C LEU A 144 -0.46 -1.24 -2.99
N THR A 145 -1.20 -0.35 -3.66
CA THR A 145 -0.76 0.32 -4.89
C THR A 145 0.51 1.15 -4.64
N ALA A 146 0.53 1.94 -3.56
CA ALA A 146 1.69 2.74 -3.20
C ALA A 146 2.90 1.85 -2.83
N ALA A 147 2.67 0.74 -2.12
CA ALA A 147 3.71 -0.23 -1.80
C ALA A 147 4.28 -0.88 -3.07
N LEU A 148 3.42 -1.29 -4.01
CA LEU A 148 3.80 -1.87 -5.29
C LEU A 148 4.67 -0.89 -6.09
N ALA A 149 4.26 0.37 -6.19
CA ALA A 149 5.05 1.41 -6.85
C ALA A 149 6.46 1.54 -6.23
N LYS A 150 6.60 1.49 -4.90
CA LYS A 150 7.91 1.52 -4.22
C LYS A 150 8.73 0.25 -4.44
N LEU A 151 8.10 -0.92 -4.59
CA LEU A 151 8.80 -2.18 -4.90
C LEU A 151 9.33 -2.14 -6.35
N MET A 152 8.49 -1.73 -7.29
CA MET A 152 8.83 -1.67 -8.72
C MET A 152 9.82 -0.56 -9.06
N ALA A 153 9.88 0.51 -8.27
CA ALA A 153 10.87 1.58 -8.44
C ALA A 153 12.31 1.15 -8.07
N ARG A 154 12.51 -0.04 -7.47
CA ARG A 154 13.84 -0.58 -7.21
C ARG A 154 14.42 -1.14 -8.50
N GLY A 155 15.72 -0.92 -8.73
CA GLY A 155 16.43 -1.47 -9.91
C GLY A 155 16.49 -3.00 -9.95
N ASP A 156 16.23 -3.66 -8.83
CA ASP A 156 16.07 -5.11 -8.71
C ASP A 156 14.82 -5.38 -7.84
N PRO A 157 13.63 -5.52 -8.45
CA PRO A 157 12.39 -5.75 -7.71
C PRO A 157 12.42 -7.09 -6.96
N ASP A 158 11.95 -7.08 -5.71
CA ASP A 158 11.69 -8.31 -4.95
C ASP A 158 10.43 -8.98 -5.54
N TRP A 159 10.61 -9.81 -6.56
CA TRP A 159 9.52 -10.45 -7.29
C TRP A 159 8.58 -11.29 -6.42
N PRO A 160 9.06 -12.08 -5.44
CA PRO A 160 8.19 -12.71 -4.44
C PRO A 160 7.30 -11.70 -3.71
N ARG A 161 7.85 -10.58 -3.25
CA ARG A 161 7.07 -9.55 -2.56
C ARG A 161 6.09 -8.86 -3.49
N VAL A 162 6.50 -8.50 -4.70
CA VAL A 162 5.65 -7.92 -5.75
C VAL A 162 4.45 -8.83 -6.02
N ALA A 163 4.68 -10.13 -6.22
CA ALA A 163 3.63 -11.09 -6.51
C ALA A 163 2.61 -11.22 -5.38
N LEU A 164 3.07 -11.20 -4.13
CA LEU A 164 2.19 -11.20 -2.96
C LEU A 164 1.32 -9.94 -2.90
N VAL A 165 1.89 -8.77 -3.19
CA VAL A 165 1.14 -7.50 -3.21
C VAL A 165 0.08 -7.51 -4.31
N VAL A 166 0.41 -7.96 -5.51
CA VAL A 166 -0.56 -8.10 -6.62
C VAL A 166 -1.70 -9.06 -6.23
N ARG A 167 -1.39 -10.18 -5.57
CA ARG A 167 -2.41 -11.09 -5.03
C ARG A 167 -3.32 -10.40 -4.02
N GLN A 168 -2.75 -9.66 -3.06
CA GLN A 168 -3.52 -8.92 -2.06
C GLN A 168 -4.41 -7.87 -2.72
N MET A 169 -3.92 -7.14 -3.74
CA MET A 169 -4.72 -6.18 -4.49
C MET A 169 -5.91 -6.87 -5.17
N ALA A 170 -5.71 -8.03 -5.80
CA ALA A 170 -6.80 -8.75 -6.46
C ALA A 170 -7.86 -9.24 -5.45
N GLY A 171 -7.46 -9.56 -4.23
CA GLY A 171 -8.35 -9.89 -3.11
C GLY A 171 -9.09 -8.67 -2.55
N ALA A 172 -8.42 -7.53 -2.44
CA ALA A 172 -8.97 -6.27 -1.94
C ALA A 172 -9.92 -5.59 -2.95
N ALA A 173 -9.82 -5.92 -4.24
CA ALA A 173 -10.65 -5.33 -5.28
C ALA A 173 -12.16 -5.57 -5.03
N THR A 174 -12.86 -4.47 -4.77
CA THR A 174 -14.29 -4.43 -4.41
C THR A 174 -15.20 -4.35 -5.62
N SER A 175 -14.69 -3.83 -6.73
CA SER A 175 -15.44 -3.71 -7.99
C SER A 175 -14.82 -4.52 -9.12
N HIS A 176 -15.63 -4.81 -10.13
CA HIS A 176 -15.13 -5.50 -11.31
C HIS A 176 -14.10 -4.67 -12.09
N ALA A 177 -14.35 -3.38 -12.26
CA ALA A 177 -13.44 -2.49 -12.97
C ALA A 177 -12.08 -2.39 -12.27
N GLU A 178 -12.09 -2.31 -10.95
CA GLU A 178 -10.87 -2.35 -10.13
C GLU A 178 -10.14 -3.68 -10.28
N ARG A 179 -10.85 -4.81 -10.24
CA ARG A 179 -10.24 -6.13 -10.42
C ARG A 179 -9.59 -6.31 -11.80
N VAL A 180 -10.21 -5.79 -12.86
CA VAL A 180 -9.63 -5.78 -14.22
C VAL A 180 -8.32 -5.00 -14.22
N LYS A 181 -8.29 -3.79 -13.65
CA LYS A 181 -7.06 -2.99 -13.55
C LYS A 181 -5.94 -3.71 -12.82
N VAL A 182 -6.25 -4.40 -11.72
CA VAL A 182 -5.24 -5.20 -10.99
C VAL A 182 -4.70 -6.33 -11.85
N PHE A 183 -5.55 -7.02 -12.62
CA PHE A 183 -5.07 -8.06 -13.53
C PHE A 183 -4.24 -7.48 -14.69
N GLU A 184 -4.60 -6.31 -15.22
CA GLU A 184 -3.83 -5.63 -16.27
C GLU A 184 -2.44 -5.24 -15.77
N GLU A 185 -2.37 -4.63 -14.57
CA GLU A 185 -1.11 -4.29 -13.93
C GLU A 185 -0.28 -5.55 -13.63
N GLY A 186 -0.91 -6.60 -13.08
CA GLY A 186 -0.25 -7.88 -12.84
C GLY A 186 0.30 -8.52 -14.12
N ALA A 187 -0.43 -8.43 -15.24
CA ALA A 187 0.04 -8.94 -16.53
C ALA A 187 1.23 -8.14 -17.08
N GLN A 188 1.22 -6.80 -16.94
CA GLN A 188 2.34 -5.95 -17.32
C GLN A 188 3.58 -6.26 -16.48
N ILE A 189 3.42 -6.41 -15.17
CA ILE A 189 4.50 -6.78 -14.24
C ILE A 189 5.08 -8.14 -14.62
N LEU A 190 4.23 -9.15 -14.82
CA LEU A 190 4.65 -10.49 -15.24
C LEU A 190 5.41 -10.46 -16.57
N GLY A 191 4.96 -9.65 -17.54
CA GLY A 191 5.63 -9.49 -18.82
C GLY A 191 6.97 -8.74 -18.76
N SER A 192 7.16 -7.89 -17.74
CA SER A 192 8.41 -7.17 -17.49
C SER A 192 9.42 -7.96 -16.65
N ALA A 193 8.98 -9.01 -15.96
CA ALA A 193 9.83 -9.81 -15.10
C ALA A 193 10.81 -10.66 -15.93
N PRO A 194 12.07 -10.79 -15.49
CA PRO A 194 13.01 -11.67 -16.17
C PRO A 194 12.54 -13.14 -16.08
N PRO A 195 12.94 -14.00 -17.03
CA PRO A 195 12.62 -15.42 -16.99
C PRO A 195 13.07 -16.05 -15.67
N ASN A 196 12.23 -16.93 -15.12
CA ASN A 196 12.60 -17.68 -13.92
C ASN A 196 13.54 -18.83 -14.31
N GLU A 197 14.85 -18.56 -14.33
CA GLU A 197 15.89 -19.53 -14.68
C GLU A 197 16.27 -20.47 -13.51
N GLY A 198 15.67 -20.29 -12.33
CA GLY A 198 15.93 -21.10 -11.14
C GLY A 198 15.06 -22.35 -11.07
N VAL A 199 15.65 -23.52 -11.34
CA VAL A 199 15.11 -24.82 -10.96
C VAL A 199 15.49 -25.09 -9.50
N GLY A 200 14.52 -25.32 -8.61
CA GLY A 200 14.75 -26.14 -7.41
C GLY A 200 14.28 -25.55 -6.08
N ASP A 201 13.54 -26.40 -5.36
CA ASP A 201 12.91 -26.27 -4.05
C ASP A 201 13.78 -25.82 -2.86
N GLU A 202 15.06 -25.45 -3.02
CA GLU A 202 15.93 -25.21 -1.85
C GLU A 202 16.89 -24.02 -2.07
N GLY A 203 16.46 -22.84 -1.63
CA GLY A 203 17.36 -21.76 -1.21
C GLY A 203 17.97 -20.83 -2.27
N GLY A 204 17.70 -21.03 -3.56
CA GLY A 204 18.13 -20.10 -4.61
C GLY A 204 17.22 -18.88 -4.73
N ALA A 205 17.78 -17.67 -4.74
CA ALA A 205 17.00 -16.45 -4.97
C ALA A 205 16.33 -16.50 -6.35
N THR A 206 14.99 -16.55 -6.39
CA THR A 206 14.23 -16.50 -7.65
C THR A 206 14.45 -15.15 -8.31
N LYS A 207 15.12 -15.15 -9.47
CA LYS A 207 15.46 -13.92 -10.20
C LYS A 207 14.26 -13.26 -10.86
N GLY A 208 13.15 -13.99 -11.05
CA GLY A 208 11.95 -13.53 -11.74
C GLY A 208 10.65 -13.77 -10.97
N TYR A 209 9.53 -13.48 -11.63
CA TYR A 209 8.19 -13.64 -11.04
C TYR A 209 7.94 -15.10 -10.61
N PRO A 210 7.50 -15.36 -9.36
CA PRO A 210 7.29 -16.72 -8.88
C PRO A 210 6.27 -17.49 -9.73
N GLU A 211 6.65 -18.66 -10.24
CA GLU A 211 5.82 -19.43 -11.17
C GLU A 211 4.44 -19.79 -10.58
N ARG A 212 4.40 -20.18 -9.30
CA ARG A 212 3.15 -20.48 -8.58
C ARG A 212 2.21 -19.27 -8.56
N GLU A 213 2.74 -18.09 -8.35
CA GLU A 213 1.97 -16.85 -8.29
C GLU A 213 1.51 -16.40 -9.68
N ALA A 214 2.35 -16.56 -10.70
CA ALA A 214 1.97 -16.31 -12.10
C ALA A 214 0.82 -17.22 -12.55
N ARG A 215 0.89 -18.52 -12.23
CA ARG A 215 -0.20 -19.49 -12.50
C ARG A 215 -1.48 -19.11 -11.77
N TRP A 216 -1.37 -18.73 -10.50
CA TRP A 216 -2.53 -18.27 -9.72
C TRP A 216 -3.16 -17.01 -10.33
N LEU A 217 -2.35 -16.04 -10.75
CA LEU A 217 -2.83 -14.79 -11.34
C LEU A 217 -3.57 -15.04 -12.66
N ALA A 218 -2.94 -15.78 -13.57
CA ALA A 218 -3.52 -16.14 -14.86
C ALA A 218 -4.83 -16.94 -14.70
N GLY A 219 -4.81 -17.97 -13.85
CA GLY A 219 -6.00 -18.78 -13.56
C GLY A 219 -7.12 -17.98 -12.89
N SER A 220 -6.80 -17.06 -11.97
CA SER A 220 -7.78 -16.19 -11.32
C SER A 220 -8.44 -15.22 -12.30
N CYS A 221 -7.65 -14.62 -13.20
CA CYS A 221 -8.16 -13.77 -14.28
C CYS A 221 -9.07 -14.54 -15.24
N TRP A 222 -8.63 -15.72 -15.67
CA TRP A 222 -9.43 -16.60 -16.53
C TRP A 222 -10.76 -17.00 -15.88
N ASN A 223 -10.72 -17.44 -14.62
CA ASN A 223 -11.90 -17.82 -13.86
C ASN A 223 -12.86 -16.65 -13.64
N ALA A 224 -12.33 -15.43 -13.45
CA ALA A 224 -13.15 -14.23 -13.40
C ALA A 224 -13.86 -13.97 -14.74
N GLY A 225 -13.20 -14.21 -15.87
CA GLY A 225 -13.80 -14.15 -17.21
C GLY A 225 -14.91 -15.19 -17.39
N LEU A 226 -14.64 -16.45 -17.04
CA LEU A 226 -15.64 -17.54 -17.08
C LEU A 226 -16.86 -17.23 -16.20
N ALA A 227 -16.65 -16.67 -15.01
CA ALA A 227 -17.74 -16.29 -14.12
C ALA A 227 -18.68 -15.26 -14.75
N ARG A 228 -18.16 -14.32 -15.54
CA ARG A 228 -18.97 -13.35 -16.30
C ARG A 228 -19.69 -13.99 -17.47
N LEU A 229 -18.99 -14.87 -18.19
CA LEU A 229 -19.58 -15.61 -19.30
C LEU A 229 -20.80 -16.42 -18.85
N ARG A 230 -20.74 -17.09 -17.68
CA ARG A 230 -21.87 -17.81 -17.09
C ARG A 230 -23.06 -16.91 -16.74
N ARG A 231 -22.83 -15.62 -16.49
CA ARG A 231 -23.88 -14.61 -16.25
C ARG A 231 -24.39 -13.96 -17.54
N GLY A 232 -23.94 -14.43 -18.71
CA GLY A 232 -24.31 -13.87 -20.01
C GLY A 232 -23.57 -12.59 -20.40
N ASP A 233 -22.68 -12.06 -19.54
CA ASP A 233 -21.91 -10.87 -19.86
C ASP A 233 -20.66 -11.21 -20.68
N ARG A 234 -20.90 -11.45 -21.97
CA ARG A 234 -19.84 -11.74 -22.95
C ARG A 234 -18.89 -10.58 -23.14
N ARG A 235 -19.39 -9.34 -23.11
CA ARG A 235 -18.58 -8.13 -23.31
C ARG A 235 -17.57 -7.94 -22.19
N GLY A 236 -17.97 -8.09 -20.93
CA GLY A 236 -17.04 -8.04 -19.80
C GLY A 236 -16.18 -9.30 -19.64
N ALA A 237 -16.63 -10.46 -20.13
CA ALA A 237 -15.84 -11.69 -20.09
C ALA A 237 -14.64 -11.66 -21.05
N ALA A 238 -14.86 -11.21 -22.29
CA ALA A 238 -13.84 -11.21 -23.35
C ALA A 238 -12.46 -10.63 -22.94
N PRO A 239 -12.35 -9.43 -22.34
CA PRO A 239 -11.04 -8.88 -21.97
C PRO A 239 -10.34 -9.72 -20.89
N LEU A 240 -11.07 -10.25 -19.91
CA LEU A 240 -10.49 -11.09 -18.86
C LEU A 240 -9.98 -12.44 -19.37
N LEU A 241 -10.71 -13.06 -20.29
CA LEU A 241 -10.30 -14.32 -20.91
C LEU A 241 -9.02 -14.12 -21.74
N ARG A 242 -8.98 -13.04 -22.53
CA ARG A 242 -7.79 -12.68 -23.32
C ARG A 242 -6.59 -12.38 -22.43
N LEU A 243 -6.78 -11.57 -21.39
CA LEU A 243 -5.71 -11.23 -20.45
C LEU A 243 -5.18 -12.46 -19.71
N GLY A 244 -6.07 -13.38 -19.33
CA GLY A 244 -5.71 -14.68 -18.78
C GLY A 244 -4.78 -15.47 -19.70
N LEU A 245 -5.13 -15.58 -20.99
CA LEU A 245 -4.32 -16.24 -22.02
C LEU A 245 -2.98 -15.53 -22.25
N ASP A 246 -2.97 -14.21 -22.30
CA ASP A 246 -1.74 -13.42 -22.48
C ASP A 246 -0.76 -13.70 -21.35
N MET A 247 -1.23 -13.75 -20.09
CA MET A 247 -0.39 -14.11 -18.94
C MET A 247 0.17 -15.54 -19.03
N LEU A 248 -0.61 -16.49 -19.56
CA LEU A 248 -0.14 -17.87 -19.75
C LEU A 248 1.03 -18.00 -20.72
N ARG A 249 1.24 -17.03 -21.63
CA ARG A 249 2.41 -17.03 -22.53
C ARG A 249 3.73 -16.93 -21.77
N HIS A 250 3.71 -16.37 -20.57
CA HIS A 250 4.88 -16.28 -19.69
C HIS A 250 5.10 -17.55 -18.85
N LEU A 251 4.26 -18.58 -19.03
CA LEU A 251 4.30 -19.83 -18.26
C LEU A 251 4.62 -21.02 -19.19
N PRO A 252 5.90 -21.40 -19.36
CA PRO A 252 6.31 -22.44 -20.30
C PRO A 252 5.77 -23.84 -19.96
N ARG A 253 5.32 -24.07 -18.73
CA ARG A 253 4.82 -25.37 -18.23
C ARG A 253 3.30 -25.45 -18.10
N TRP A 254 2.54 -24.52 -18.68
CA TRP A 254 1.07 -24.63 -18.71
C TRP A 254 0.62 -25.62 -19.78
N GLY A 255 -0.30 -26.52 -19.45
CA GLY A 255 -0.73 -27.62 -20.31
C GLY A 255 -1.14 -27.18 -21.72
N ALA A 256 -0.46 -27.71 -22.74
CA ALA A 256 -0.73 -27.39 -24.14
C ALA A 256 -2.18 -27.67 -24.61
N PRO A 257 -2.81 -28.82 -24.28
CA PRO A 257 -4.19 -29.07 -24.72
C PRO A 257 -5.21 -28.14 -24.05
N ASP A 258 -5.01 -27.80 -22.77
CA ASP A 258 -5.88 -26.84 -22.06
C ASP A 258 -5.80 -25.45 -22.70
N ARG A 259 -4.60 -25.05 -23.14
CA ARG A 259 -4.39 -23.76 -23.78
C ARG A 259 -5.12 -23.62 -25.11
N ALA A 260 -5.12 -24.64 -25.97
CA ALA A 260 -5.82 -24.58 -27.26
C ALA A 260 -7.34 -24.40 -27.07
N ALA A 261 -7.94 -25.14 -26.14
CA ALA A 261 -9.37 -25.00 -25.82
C ALA A 261 -9.70 -23.62 -25.22
N MET A 262 -8.79 -23.06 -24.40
CA MET A 262 -8.94 -21.69 -23.89
C MET A 262 -8.85 -20.65 -25.02
N GLU A 263 -7.92 -20.80 -25.96
CA GLU A 263 -7.78 -19.90 -27.11
C GLU A 263 -9.03 -19.90 -28.01
N GLU A 264 -9.60 -21.08 -28.28
CA GLU A 264 -10.86 -21.23 -29.04
C GLU A 264 -12.02 -20.51 -28.33
N LEU A 265 -12.26 -20.80 -27.05
CA LEU A 265 -13.32 -20.16 -26.28
C LEU A 265 -13.17 -18.64 -26.22
N ALA A 266 -11.95 -18.14 -26.02
CA ALA A 266 -11.70 -16.70 -25.97
C ALA A 266 -11.99 -16.02 -27.33
N ALA A 267 -11.69 -16.70 -28.44
CA ALA A 267 -12.00 -16.21 -29.78
C ALA A 267 -13.51 -16.15 -30.04
N GLU A 268 -14.24 -17.21 -29.69
CA GLU A 268 -15.71 -17.27 -29.80
C GLU A 268 -16.39 -16.16 -29.00
N VAL A 269 -16.01 -16.01 -27.73
CA VAL A 269 -16.57 -14.98 -26.84
C VAL A 269 -16.24 -13.57 -27.34
N GLY A 270 -15.03 -13.36 -27.87
CA GLY A 270 -14.62 -12.10 -28.47
C GLY A 270 -15.43 -11.73 -29.71
N ALA A 271 -15.64 -12.68 -30.63
CA ALA A 271 -16.46 -12.47 -31.82
C ALA A 271 -17.93 -12.16 -31.46
N ALA A 272 -18.50 -12.90 -30.52
CA ALA A 272 -19.85 -12.67 -30.04
C ALA A 272 -20.02 -11.32 -29.32
N ALA A 273 -19.00 -10.86 -28.58
CA ALA A 273 -19.02 -9.56 -27.91
C ALA A 273 -18.99 -8.39 -28.90
N ALA A 274 -18.24 -8.52 -30.00
CA ALA A 274 -18.14 -7.51 -31.06
C ALA A 274 -19.43 -7.40 -31.89
N GLY A 275 -20.08 -8.53 -32.20
CA GLY A 275 -21.33 -8.56 -32.99
C GLY A 275 -22.57 -8.03 -32.24
N ALA A 276 -22.57 -8.02 -30.91
CA ALA A 276 -23.71 -7.55 -30.12
C ALA A 276 -23.81 -6.02 -29.99
N GLY A 277 -22.91 -5.25 -30.60
CA GLY A 277 -22.82 -3.78 -30.49
C GLY A 277 -23.22 -2.99 -31.74
N GLY A 278 -23.74 -3.65 -32.76
CA GLY A 278 -24.33 -3.01 -33.95
C GLY A 278 -25.84 -2.81 -33.80
#